data_AF-A0A941S250-F1
#
_entry.id   AF-A0A941S250-F1
#
_cell.length_a   1.000
_cell.length_b   1.000
_cell.length_c   1.000
_cell.angle_alpha   90.00
_cell.angle_beta   90.00
_cell.angle_gamma   90.00
#
_symmetry.space_group_name_H-M   'P 1'
#
loop_
_entity.id
_entity.type
_entity.pdbx_description
1 polymer ?
#
loop_
_entity_poly.entity_id
_entity_poly.type
_entity_poly.pdbx_seq_one_letter_code
_entity_poly.pdbx_strand_id
1 'polypeptide(L)'
;LIRDELATDYRTIHDKLGLTTILVTHDMTEAFLLADRIAVMRDGEMLQATTPKELAAHPANAFVRRMIEIPRRRAETLAKAMQSA
;
A
#
# COMPACT_ATOMS: atom_id res chain seq x y z
N LEU A 1 -0.18 -16.41 0.64
CA LEU A 1 -0.83 -17.38 1.56
C LEU A 1 -0.76 -16.85 2.99
N ILE A 2 0.31 -17.07 3.77
CA ILE A 2 0.31 -16.66 5.20
C ILE A 2 0.19 -15.13 5.38
N ARG A 3 0.84 -14.30 4.55
CA ARG A 3 0.77 -12.84 4.67
C ARG A 3 -0.60 -12.25 4.36
N ASP A 4 -1.31 -12.81 3.39
CA ASP A 4 -2.61 -12.28 2.94
C ASP A 4 -3.72 -12.58 3.96
N GLU A 5 -3.65 -13.75 4.61
CA GLU A 5 -4.54 -14.11 5.72
C GLU A 5 -4.33 -13.17 6.92
N LEU A 6 -3.08 -12.94 7.31
CA LEU A 6 -2.77 -12.02 8.42
C LEU A 6 -3.26 -10.59 8.16
N ALA A 7 -3.12 -10.11 6.92
CA ALA A 7 -3.62 -8.80 6.51
C ALA A 7 -5.16 -8.71 6.63
N THR A 8 -5.87 -9.78 6.25
CA THR A 8 -7.33 -9.89 6.32
C THR A 8 -7.82 -9.96 7.77
N ASP A 9 -7.16 -10.75 8.60
CA ASP A 9 -7.47 -10.87 10.02
C ASP A 9 -7.25 -9.54 10.75
N TYR A 10 -6.13 -8.87 10.46
CA TYR A 10 -5.86 -7.53 10.97
C TYR A 10 -7.00 -6.56 10.61
N ARG A 11 -7.40 -6.49 9.33
CA ARG A 11 -8.46 -5.57 8.90
C ARG A 11 -9.78 -5.87 9.61
N THR A 12 -10.12 -7.15 9.73
CA THR A 12 -11.32 -7.59 10.45
C THR A 12 -11.32 -7.14 11.91
N ILE A 13 -10.18 -7.25 12.59
CA ILE A 13 -10.05 -6.82 13.99
C ILE A 13 -10.12 -5.29 14.09
N HIS A 14 -9.44 -4.58 13.22
CA HIS A 14 -9.44 -3.12 13.17
C HIS A 14 -10.87 -2.58 12.98
N ASP A 15 -11.60 -3.10 11.99
CA ASP A 15 -12.97 -2.68 11.70
C ASP A 15 -13.94 -3.03 12.85
N LYS A 16 -13.73 -4.16 13.55
CA LYS A 16 -14.54 -4.56 14.71
C LYS A 16 -14.30 -3.69 15.95
N LEU A 17 -13.05 -3.29 16.20
CA LEU A 17 -12.68 -2.56 17.42
C LEU A 17 -12.72 -1.04 17.25
N GLY A 18 -12.66 -0.52 16.02
CA GLY A 18 -12.73 0.91 15.73
C GLY A 18 -11.57 1.72 16.34
N LEU A 19 -10.42 1.08 16.58
CA LEU A 19 -9.26 1.71 17.21
C LEU A 19 -8.46 2.52 16.19
N THR A 20 -7.82 3.60 16.64
CA THR A 20 -6.81 4.29 15.83
C THR A 20 -5.55 3.43 15.76
N THR A 21 -5.17 3.01 14.55
CA THR A 21 -3.96 2.20 14.32
C THR A 21 -2.95 2.94 13.46
N ILE A 22 -1.67 2.81 13.79
CA ILE A 22 -0.55 3.21 12.94
C ILE A 22 0.18 1.93 12.54
N LEU A 23 0.20 1.64 11.23
CA LEU A 23 0.96 0.53 10.64
C LEU A 23 2.20 1.09 9.94
N VAL A 24 3.36 0.51 10.24
CA VAL A 24 4.62 0.85 9.58
C VAL A 24 5.04 -0.33 8.71
N THR A 25 5.18 -0.10 7.41
CA THR A 25 5.62 -1.12 6.45
C THR A 25 6.53 -0.49 5.40
N HIS A 26 7.40 -1.33 4.84
CA HIS A 26 8.19 -1.00 3.66
C HIS A 26 7.54 -1.52 2.37
N ASP A 27 6.47 -2.31 2.48
CA ASP A 27 5.74 -2.85 1.34
C ASP A 27 4.54 -1.93 1.02
N MET A 28 4.58 -1.33 -0.16
CA MET A 28 3.50 -0.45 -0.59
C MET A 28 2.20 -1.23 -0.80
N THR A 29 2.23 -2.49 -1.23
CA THR A 29 1.01 -3.29 -1.41
C THR A 29 0.24 -3.42 -0.09
N GLU A 30 0.93 -3.65 1.03
CA GLU A 30 0.30 -3.69 2.36
C GLU A 30 -0.28 -2.32 2.73
N ALA A 31 0.46 -1.24 2.49
CA ALA A 31 -0.02 0.12 2.76
C ALA A 31 -1.30 0.45 1.96
N PHE A 32 -1.36 0.07 0.68
CA PHE A 32 -2.52 0.28 -0.19
C PHE A 32 -3.73 -0.59 0.19
N LEU A 33 -3.51 -1.80 0.69
CA LEU A 33 -4.58 -2.72 1.06
C LEU A 33 -5.17 -2.44 2.44
N LEU A 34 -4.33 -2.02 3.40
CA LEU A 34 -4.71 -1.99 4.81
C LEU A 34 -5.02 -0.60 5.35
N ALA A 35 -4.39 0.44 4.81
CA ALA A 35 -4.43 1.77 5.40
C ALA A 35 -5.51 2.66 4.77
N ASP A 36 -6.22 3.41 5.61
CA ASP A 36 -7.17 4.43 5.13
C ASP A 36 -6.44 5.71 4.66
N ARG A 37 -5.25 5.97 5.22
CA ARG A 37 -4.32 7.03 4.81
C ARG A 37 -2.90 6.53 4.83
N ILE A 38 -2.08 6.99 3.90
CA ILE A 38 -0.67 6.60 3.77
C ILE A 38 0.20 7.84 3.93
N ALA A 39 1.17 7.75 4.85
CA ALA A 39 2.25 8.73 5.00
C ALA A 39 3.55 8.12 4.47
N VAL A 40 4.11 8.75 3.45
CA VAL A 40 5.41 8.39 2.87
C VAL A 40 6.48 9.23 3.55
N MET A 41 7.48 8.57 4.12
CA MET A 41 8.60 9.22 4.80
C MET A 41 9.93 8.84 4.14
N ARG A 42 10.90 9.74 4.21
CA ARG A 42 12.28 9.51 3.78
C ARG A 42 13.23 10.40 4.57
N ASP A 43 14.35 9.83 5.03
CA ASP A 43 15.43 10.57 5.69
C ASP A 43 14.94 11.45 6.86
N GLY A 44 13.91 10.98 7.59
CA GLY A 44 13.29 11.70 8.72
C GLY A 44 12.18 12.68 8.33
N GLU A 45 11.96 12.93 7.04
CA GLU A 45 10.95 13.87 6.55
C GLU A 45 9.72 13.16 5.99
N MET A 46 8.54 13.75 6.24
CA MET A 46 7.30 13.30 5.61
C MET A 46 7.16 13.95 4.23
N LEU A 47 7.22 13.11 3.19
CA LEU A 47 7.19 13.56 1.81
C LEU A 47 5.75 13.78 1.30
N GLN A 48 4.81 12.95 1.75
CA GLN A 48 3.40 13.04 1.36
C GLN A 48 2.53 12.26 2.34
N ALA A 49 1.36 12.79 2.73
CA ALA A 49 0.38 12.08 3.54
C ALA A 49 -1.05 12.29 3.01
N THR A 50 -1.60 11.27 2.37
CA THR A 50 -2.85 11.38 1.61
C THR A 50 -3.58 10.04 1.55
N THR A 51 -4.76 9.97 0.93
CA THR A 51 -5.47 8.70 0.74
C THR A 51 -4.72 7.80 -0.25
N PRO A 52 -4.87 6.45 -0.20
CA PRO A 52 -4.27 5.57 -1.20
C PRO A 52 -4.62 5.97 -2.64
N LYS A 53 -5.88 6.35 -2.89
CA LYS A 53 -6.35 6.79 -4.21
C LYS A 53 -5.60 8.03 -4.71
N GLU A 54 -5.45 9.06 -3.89
CA GLU A 54 -4.73 10.27 -4.25
C GLU A 54 -3.24 10.03 -4.38
N LEU A 55 -2.67 9.16 -3.54
CA LEU A 55 -1.25 8.82 -3.59
C LEU A 55 -0.90 8.19 -4.95
N ALA A 56 -1.76 7.27 -5.44
CA ALA A 56 -1.60 6.64 -6.75
C ALA A 56 -1.79 7.61 -7.91
N ALA A 57 -2.76 8.53 -7.83
CA ALA A 57 -3.07 9.48 -8.91
C ALA A 57 -2.09 10.67 -8.97
N HIS A 58 -1.66 11.16 -7.81
CA HIS A 58 -0.93 12.41 -7.65
C HIS A 58 0.25 12.26 -6.67
N PRO A 59 1.31 11.50 -7.05
CA PRO A 59 2.52 11.42 -6.25
C PRO A 59 3.23 12.78 -6.22
N ALA A 60 3.62 13.23 -5.02
CA ALA A 60 4.16 14.56 -4.77
C ALA A 60 5.54 14.80 -5.40
N ASN A 61 6.34 13.75 -5.57
CA ASN A 61 7.67 13.84 -6.17
C ASN A 61 8.09 12.53 -6.84
N ALA A 62 9.23 12.56 -7.54
CA ALA A 62 9.76 11.41 -8.27
C ALA A 62 10.11 10.23 -7.35
N PHE A 63 10.48 10.48 -6.09
CA PHE A 63 10.75 9.39 -5.14
C PHE A 63 9.46 8.66 -4.75
N VAL A 64 8.41 9.40 -4.38
CA VAL A 64 7.09 8.83 -4.05
C VAL A 64 6.53 8.07 -5.26
N ARG A 65 6.63 8.64 -6.46
CA ARG A 65 6.23 7.97 -7.71
C ARG A 65 6.97 6.64 -7.90
N ARG A 66 8.30 6.61 -7.74
CA ARG A 66 9.10 5.38 -7.87
C ARG A 66 8.69 4.31 -6.86
N MET A 67 8.37 4.68 -5.61
CA MET A 67 7.88 3.70 -4.63
C MET A 67 6.55 3.07 -5.05
N ILE A 68 5.65 3.83 -5.68
CA ILE A 68 4.34 3.34 -6.14
C ILE A 68 4.41 2.62 -7.49
N GLU A 69 5.50 2.78 -8.25
CA GLU A 69 5.71 2.05 -9.51
C GLU A 69 6.22 0.61 -9.29
N ILE A 70 6.98 0.37 -8.22
CA ILE A 70 7.55 -0.94 -7.88
C ILE A 70 6.48 -2.04 -7.62
N PRO A 71 5.29 -1.77 -7.05
CA PRO A 71 4.18 -2.72 -6.94
C PRO A 71 3.51 -3.05 -8.28
N ARG A 72 3.61 -2.18 -9.29
CA ARG A 72 2.96 -2.39 -10.60
C ARG A 72 3.64 -3.50 -11.41
N ARG A 73 4.95 -3.70 -11.23
CA ARG A 73 5.71 -4.74 -11.95
C ARG A 73 5.26 -6.16 -11.63
N ARG A 74 4.70 -6.45 -10.45
CA ARG A 74 4.13 -7.78 -10.14
C ARG A 74 2.69 -7.94 -10.62
N ALA A 75 1.91 -6.86 -10.62
CA ALA A 75 0.53 -6.88 -11.13
C ALA A 75 0.48 -7.14 -12.65
N GLU A 76 1.39 -6.57 -13.43
CA GLU A 76 1.45 -6.79 -14.88
C GLU A 76 1.95 -8.19 -15.26
N THR A 77 2.86 -8.78 -14.49
CA THR A 77 3.32 -10.17 -14.73
C THR A 77 2.21 -11.17 -14.42
N LEU A 78 1.41 -10.94 -13.38
CA LEU A 78 0.26 -11.78 -13.06
C LEU A 78 -0.85 -11.66 -14.13
N ALA A 79 -1.12 -10.44 -14.60
CA ALA A 79 -2.10 -10.21 -15.67
C ALA A 79 -1.70 -10.85 -17.01
N LYS A 80 -0.40 -10.86 -17.35
CA LYS A 80 0.11 -11.53 -18.55
C LYS A 80 0.06 -13.05 -18.46
N ALA A 81 0.31 -13.64 -17.28
CA ALA A 81 0.26 -15.09 -17.09
C ALA A 81 -1.18 -15.66 -17.20
N MET A 82 -2.20 -14.85 -16.90
CA MET A 82 -3.62 -15.24 -17.00
C MET A 82 -4.24 -15.04 -18.40
N GLN A 83 -3.56 -14.38 -19.34
CA GLN A 83 -4.06 -14.15 -20.71
C GLN A 83 -3.56 -15.20 -21.73
N SER A 84 -2.67 -16.11 -21.32
CA SER A 84 -2.11 -17.18 -22.15
C SER A 84 -2.62 -18.57 -21.74
N ALA A 85 -3.80 -18.66 -21.13
CA ALA A 85 -4.50 -19.90 -20.80
C ALA A 85 -5.93 -19.87 -21.35
#